data_AF-A0A1S9MZW9-F1
#
_entry.id   AF-A0A1S9MZW9-F1
#
_cell.length_a   1.000
_cell.length_b   1.000
_cell.length_c   1.000
_cell.angle_alpha   90.00
_cell.angle_beta   90.00
_cell.angle_gamma   90.00
#
_symmetry.space_group_name_H-M   'P 1'
#
loop_
_entity.id
_entity.type
_entity.pdbx_description
1 polymer ?
#
loop_
_entity_poly.entity_id
_entity_poly.type
_entity_poly.pdbx_seq_one_letter_code
_entity_poly.pdbx_strand_id
1 'polypeptide(L)'
;MLANDLEIRNTITAKDKRILRKALNEIVGWEFVPVFVIINHKGDYYFICKVKANNRQMKMAKIYIKTKNDGSINLLTIEEIL
;
A
#
# COMPACT_ATOMS: atom_id res chain seq x y z
N MET A 1 4.42 -11.49 -25.77
CA MET A 1 5.60 -10.79 -25.23
C MET A 1 5.13 -9.42 -24.73
N LEU A 2 5.25 -9.20 -23.42
CA LEU A 2 5.22 -7.93 -22.67
C LEU A 2 4.00 -6.98 -22.84
N ALA A 3 3.08 -7.03 -21.87
CA ALA A 3 2.61 -5.80 -21.24
C ALA A 3 2.46 -6.06 -19.73
N ASN A 4 2.95 -5.13 -18.93
CA ASN A 4 2.87 -5.16 -17.49
C ASN A 4 1.41 -4.93 -17.07
N ASP A 5 0.64 -6.00 -16.84
CA ASP A 5 -0.74 -5.86 -16.37
C ASP A 5 -0.73 -5.35 -14.93
N LEU A 6 -0.65 -4.04 -14.82
CA LEU A 6 -0.96 -3.29 -13.61
C LEU A 6 -2.48 -3.22 -13.52
N GLU A 7 -3.03 -3.87 -12.50
CA GLU A 7 -4.45 -3.79 -12.20
C GLU A 7 -4.68 -2.70 -11.15
N ILE A 8 -5.46 -1.68 -11.50
CA ILE A 8 -5.90 -0.65 -10.56
C ILE A 8 -7.25 -1.07 -9.99
N ARG A 9 -7.28 -1.30 -8.68
CA ARG A 9 -8.50 -1.66 -7.95
C ARG A 9 -8.89 -0.56 -6.95
N ASN A 10 -10.14 -0.13 -7.03
CA ASN A 10 -10.78 0.74 -6.02
C ASN A 10 -11.42 -0.07 -4.88
N THR A 11 -11.73 -1.35 -5.13
CA THR A 11 -12.25 -2.26 -4.11
C THR A 11 -11.09 -2.94 -3.39
N ILE A 12 -10.80 -2.46 -2.18
CA ILE A 12 -9.72 -2.99 -1.34
C ILE A 12 -10.16 -4.27 -0.65
N THR A 13 -9.57 -5.41 -1.04
CA THR A 13 -9.92 -6.72 -0.49
C THR A 13 -9.35 -6.91 0.91
N ALA A 14 -9.86 -7.91 1.65
CA ALA A 14 -9.28 -8.30 2.94
C ALA A 14 -7.79 -8.71 2.83
N LYS A 15 -7.39 -9.32 1.70
CA LYS A 15 -5.99 -9.67 1.43
C LYS A 15 -5.13 -8.43 1.33
N ASP A 16 -5.58 -7.41 0.60
CA ASP A 16 -4.85 -6.15 0.42
C ASP A 16 -4.66 -5.44 1.76
N LYS A 17 -5.74 -5.33 2.57
CA LYS A 17 -5.68 -4.76 3.92
C LYS A 17 -4.68 -5.50 4.81
N ARG A 18 -4.63 -6.83 4.74
CA ARG A 18 -3.69 -7.65 5.51
C ARG A 18 -2.24 -7.38 5.09
N ILE A 19 -1.97 -7.22 3.79
CA ILE A 19 -0.63 -6.92 3.28
C ILE A 19 -0.19 -5.54 3.74
N LEU A 20 -1.04 -4.53 3.57
CA LEU A 20 -0.79 -3.17 4.01
C LEU A 20 -0.50 -3.09 5.52
N ARG A 21 -1.36 -3.73 6.34
CA ARG A 21 -1.18 -3.76 7.80
C ARG A 21 0.14 -4.42 8.20
N LYS A 22 0.50 -5.54 7.57
CA LYS A 22 1.76 -6.23 7.87
C LYS A 22 2.97 -5.38 7.49
N ALA A 23 2.93 -4.72 6.32
CA ALA A 23 4.02 -3.87 5.86
C ALA A 23 4.24 -2.62 6.74
N LEU A 24 3.17 -2.10 7.35
CA LEU A 24 3.21 -0.89 8.19
C LEU A 24 3.27 -1.18 9.69
N ASN A 25 3.46 -2.44 10.11
CA ASN A 25 3.32 -2.86 11.51
C ASN A 25 4.26 -2.12 12.49
N GLU A 26 5.40 -1.62 11.99
CA GLU A 26 6.39 -0.89 12.78
C GLU A 26 6.16 0.64 12.79
N ILE A 27 5.16 1.15 12.05
CA ILE A 27 4.85 2.57 11.95
C ILE A 27 3.73 2.92 12.93
N VAL A 28 4.09 3.67 13.98
CA VAL A 28 3.18 4.05 15.07
C VAL A 28 2.71 5.49 14.93
N GLY A 29 1.46 5.77 15.34
CA GLY A 29 0.88 7.12 15.40
C GLY A 29 0.34 7.66 14.07
N TRP A 30 0.34 6.83 13.02
CA TRP A 30 -0.15 7.14 11.69
C TRP A 30 -1.16 6.07 11.27
N GLU A 31 -2.37 6.48 10.89
CA GLU A 31 -3.40 5.60 10.36
C GLU A 31 -3.46 5.73 8.84
N PHE A 32 -3.20 4.64 8.13
CA PHE A 32 -3.24 4.58 6.67
C PHE A 32 -4.54 3.90 6.21
N VAL A 33 -5.43 4.68 5.61
CA VAL A 33 -6.70 4.21 5.06
C VAL A 33 -6.56 4.06 3.54
N PRO A 34 -6.47 2.84 2.99
CA PRO A 34 -6.30 2.62 1.56
C PRO A 34 -7.55 3.04 0.79
N VAL A 35 -7.35 3.80 -0.29
CA VAL A 35 -8.38 4.26 -1.24
C VAL A 35 -8.32 3.46 -2.54
N PHE A 36 -7.11 3.28 -3.05
CA PHE A 36 -6.84 2.47 -4.26
C PHE A 36 -5.61 1.61 -4.05
N VAL A 37 -5.55 0.50 -4.76
CA VAL A 37 -4.35 -0.32 -4.87
C VAL A 37 -4.08 -0.64 -6.32
N ILE A 38 -2.83 -0.45 -6.73
CA ILE A 38 -2.31 -0.91 -8.01
C ILE A 38 -1.48 -2.15 -7.72
N ILE A 39 -1.80 -3.27 -8.36
CA ILE A 39 -1.03 -4.50 -8.21
C ILE A 39 -0.42 -4.89 -9.55
N ASN A 40 0.75 -5.50 -9.52
CA ASN A 40 1.18 -6.33 -10.63
C ASN A 40 1.08 -7.82 -10.24
N HIS A 41 1.00 -8.70 -11.23
CA HIS A 41 0.98 -10.15 -11.00
C HIS A 41 2.30 -10.72 -10.42
N LYS A 42 3.30 -9.88 -10.13
CA LYS A 42 4.61 -10.26 -9.58
C LYS A 42 4.75 -9.94 -8.08
N GLY A 43 3.65 -9.52 -7.44
CA GLY A 43 3.61 -9.27 -6.00
C GLY A 43 3.99 -7.86 -5.59
N ASP A 44 4.08 -6.90 -6.51
CA ASP A 44 4.20 -5.49 -6.19
C ASP A 44 2.82 -4.88 -5.93
N TYR A 45 2.73 -4.09 -4.87
CA TYR A 45 1.54 -3.38 -4.41
C TYR A 45 1.85 -1.89 -4.25
N TYR A 46 1.10 -1.04 -4.93
CA TYR A 46 1.15 0.41 -4.77
C TYR A 46 -0.19 0.88 -4.20
N PHE A 47 -0.21 1.22 -2.92
CA PHE A 47 -1.40 1.77 -2.28
C PHE A 47 -1.42 3.28 -2.39
N ILE A 48 -2.60 3.84 -2.64
CA ILE A 48 -2.90 5.24 -2.40
C ILE A 48 -3.76 5.30 -1.13
N CYS A 49 -3.24 5.93 -0.09
CA CYS A 49 -3.85 6.00 1.22
C CYS A 49 -4.19 7.44 1.62
N LYS A 50 -5.32 7.62 2.29
CA LYS A 50 -5.53 8.76 3.18
C LYS A 50 -4.77 8.46 4.47
N VAL A 51 -3.95 9.40 4.91
CA VAL A 51 -3.16 9.29 6.13
C VAL A 51 -3.76 10.21 7.17
N LYS A 52 -4.09 9.67 8.34
CA LYS A 52 -4.40 10.46 9.53
C LYS A 52 -3.24 10.32 10.51
N ALA A 53 -2.51 11.40 10.72
CA ALA A 53 -1.53 11.48 11.79
C ALA A 53 -2.18 12.02 13.07
N ASN A 54 -1.58 11.72 14.23
CA ASN A 54 -2.05 12.15 15.56
C ASN A 54 -2.30 13.67 15.70
N ASN A 55 -1.79 14.50 14.77
CA ASN A 55 -1.97 15.95 14.71
C ASN A 55 -3.10 16.41 13.74
N ARG A 56 -4.03 15.52 13.36
CA ARG A 56 -5.23 15.77 12.53
C ARG A 56 -5.00 16.21 11.07
N GLN A 57 -3.76 16.34 10.61
CA GLN A 57 -3.52 16.62 9.19
C GLN A 57 -3.89 15.39 8.35
N MET A 58 -4.83 15.59 7.42
CA MET A 58 -5.14 14.60 6.39
C MET A 58 -4.25 14.84 5.18
N LYS A 59 -3.37 13.89 4.91
CA LYS A 59 -2.49 13.88 3.74
C LYS A 59 -2.78 12.65 2.90
N MET A 60 -2.40 12.69 1.62
CA MET A 60 -2.41 11.50 0.76
C MET A 60 -1.00 10.92 0.73
N ALA A 61 -0.90 9.59 0.73
CA ALA A 61 0.38 8.92 0.58
C ALA A 61 0.29 7.80 -0.46
N LYS A 62 1.35 7.66 -1.24
CA LYS A 62 1.63 6.48 -2.05
C LYS A 62 2.56 5.56 -1.27
N ILE A 63 2.19 4.29 -1.16
CA ILE A 63 2.94 3.28 -0.41
C ILE A 63 3.32 2.16 -1.35
N TYR A 64 4.60 1.87 -1.48
CA TYR A 64 5.10 0.76 -2.28
C TYR A 64 5.49 -0.41 -1.38
N ILE A 65 4.87 -1.56 -1.62
CA ILE A 65 5.11 -2.82 -0.91
C ILE A 65 5.44 -3.90 -1.94
N LYS A 66 6.44 -4.73 -1.64
CA LYS A 66 6.77 -5.90 -2.44
C LYS A 66 6.62 -7.17 -1.63
N THR A 67 5.79 -8.07 -2.16
CA THR A 67 5.64 -9.44 -1.65
C THR A 67 6.46 -10.40 -2.50
N LYS A 68 7.06 -11.42 -1.88
CA LYS A 68 7.79 -12.49 -2.58
C LYS A 68 7.06 -13.82 -2.40
N ASN A 69 7.44 -14.82 -3.20
CA ASN A 69 6.84 -16.16 -3.19
C ASN A 69 7.01 -16.89 -1.85
N ASP A 70 8.00 -16.52 -1.04
CA ASP A 70 8.21 -17.03 0.32
C ASP A 70 7.25 -16.45 1.38
N GLY A 71 6.35 -15.55 0.96
CA GLY A 71 5.39 -14.88 1.84
C GLY A 71 5.96 -13.67 2.58
N SER A 72 7.22 -13.29 2.33
CA SER A 72 7.80 -12.06 2.86
C SER A 72 7.10 -10.82 2.30
N ILE A 73 6.98 -9.79 3.13
CA ILE A 73 6.33 -8.52 2.80
C ILE A 73 7.31 -7.41 3.17
N ASN A 74 7.72 -6.62 2.19
CA ASN A 74 8.69 -5.54 2.39
C ASN A 74 8.03 -4.21 2.06
N LEU A 75 8.02 -3.29 3.03
CA LEU A 75 7.73 -1.89 2.78
C LEU A 75 8.96 -1.27 2.10
N LEU A 76 8.78 -0.75 0.89
CA LEU A 76 9.89 -0.16 0.13
C LEU A 76 9.88 1.36 0.21
N THR A 77 8.71 1.98 0.17
CA THR A 77 8.61 3.46 0.16
C THR A 77 7.26 3.94 0.67
N ILE A 78 7.26 5.09 1.35
CA ILE A 78 6.09 5.93 1.62
C ILE A 78 6.40 7.33 1.06
N GLU A 79 5.61 7.76 0.09
CA GLU A 79 5.72 9.06 -0.56
C GLU A 79 4.47 9.88 -0.23
N GLU A 80 4.64 11.10 0.29
CA GLU A 80 3.53 12.06 0.41
C GLU A 80 3.12 12.55 -0.99
N ILE A 81 1.81 12.62 -1.24
CA ILE A 81 1.24 13.24 -2.43
C ILE A 81 0.71 14.62 -1.99
N LEU A 82 1.35 15.67 -2.51
CA LEU A 82 1.00 17.08 -2.27
C LEU A 82 -0.30 17.49 -2.97
#